data_AF-A0A8J2P8N6-F1
#
_entry.id   AF-A0A8J2P8N6-F1
#
_cell.length_a   1.000
_cell.length_b   1.000
_cell.length_c   1.000
_cell.angle_alpha   90.00
_cell.angle_beta   90.00
_cell.angle_gamma   90.00
#
_symmetry.space_group_name_H-M   'P 1'
#
loop_
_entity.id
_entity.type
_entity.pdbx_description
1 polymer ?
#
loop_
_entity_poly.entity_id
_entity_poly.type
_entity_poly.pdbx_seq_one_letter_code
_entity_poly.pdbx_strand_id
1 'polypeptide(L)'
;MAMHSSDEITENYEKNWDNCILWTFGIPEDTPNVKELAVKIKEIYFPQNSNLTKDQKLEQFTKIFSDAYFLLSTSHYISVQRQFSPIYSYYFNRRGGPSTSSILHLVTCKGIVKVLKSLGTFIYNIITGNKFQDYGVCHNDELIMLFNLKMMLNVSKKPQSADYKFSKDMIKLWVDFARDPTSMIFRGVGFSKQEPTDKPLQYLELSEDPRMVDEPFQERVDELKSVGLIELCLSLATK
;
A
#
# COMPACT_ATOMS: atom_id res chain seq x y z
N MET A 1 -10.44 11.82 4.01
CA MET A 1 -10.53 11.75 5.47
C MET A 1 -9.08 11.88 5.91
N ALA A 2 -8.50 13.09 5.90
CA ALA A 2 -7.09 13.17 5.49
C ALA A 2 -6.07 13.86 6.43
N MET A 3 -6.46 14.58 7.49
CA MET A 3 -5.47 15.04 8.50
C MET A 3 -6.09 15.18 9.90
N HIS A 4 -7.33 15.69 10.02
CA HIS A 4 -8.01 15.69 11.33
C HIS A 4 -8.38 14.29 11.81
N SER A 5 -8.74 13.41 10.87
CA SER A 5 -9.07 12.02 11.19
C SER A 5 -7.82 11.18 11.48
N SER A 6 -6.65 11.50 10.93
CA SER A 6 -5.43 10.74 11.25
C SER A 6 -4.97 10.96 12.68
N ASP A 7 -5.11 12.19 13.19
CA ASP A 7 -4.77 12.52 14.57
C ASP A 7 -5.75 11.83 15.55
N GLU A 8 -7.06 11.91 15.27
CA GLU A 8 -8.09 11.25 16.07
C GLU A 8 -7.95 9.71 16.05
N ILE A 9 -7.68 9.12 14.88
CA ILE A 9 -7.42 7.68 14.74
C ILE A 9 -6.16 7.32 15.54
N THR A 10 -5.07 8.05 15.38
CA THR A 10 -3.80 7.78 16.08
C THR A 10 -4.00 7.86 17.60
N GLU A 11 -4.65 8.91 18.11
CA GLU A 11 -4.97 9.05 19.53
C GLU A 11 -5.87 7.92 20.05
N ASN A 12 -6.81 7.45 19.23
CA ASN A 12 -7.67 6.32 19.59
C ASN A 12 -6.86 5.01 19.69
N TYR A 13 -5.96 4.74 18.76
CA TYR A 13 -5.06 3.57 18.85
C TYR A 13 -4.13 3.66 20.07
N GLU A 14 -3.65 4.85 20.42
CA GLU A 14 -2.80 5.03 21.61
C GLU A 14 -3.56 4.71 22.91
N LYS A 15 -4.84 5.08 23.00
CA LYS A 15 -5.69 4.86 24.18
C LYS A 15 -6.28 3.45 24.22
N ASN A 16 -6.65 2.90 23.07
CA ASN A 16 -7.46 1.68 22.94
C ASN A 16 -6.77 0.64 22.04
N TRP A 17 -5.45 0.48 22.19
CA TRP A 17 -4.63 -0.36 21.32
C TRP A 17 -5.22 -1.76 21.10
N ASP A 18 -5.49 -2.49 22.18
CA ASP A 18 -5.95 -3.88 22.15
C ASP A 18 -7.20 -4.00 21.27
N ASN A 19 -8.23 -3.18 21.48
CA ASN A 19 -9.45 -3.27 20.69
C ASN A 19 -9.24 -2.83 19.24
N CYS A 20 -8.49 -1.76 19.02
CA CYS A 20 -8.27 -1.23 17.67
C CYS A 20 -7.48 -2.21 16.80
N ILE A 21 -6.40 -2.80 17.33
CA ILE A 21 -5.54 -3.70 16.55
C ILE A 21 -6.28 -4.99 16.18
N LEU A 22 -7.07 -5.53 17.11
CA LEU A 22 -7.86 -6.74 16.85
C LEU A 22 -8.91 -6.50 15.78
N TRP A 23 -9.63 -5.38 15.85
CA TRP A 23 -10.58 -5.00 14.81
C TRP A 23 -9.90 -4.80 13.45
N THR A 24 -8.69 -4.21 13.44
CA THR A 24 -7.90 -4.00 12.22
C THR A 24 -7.59 -5.29 11.49
N PHE A 25 -7.29 -6.36 12.23
CA PHE A 25 -7.02 -7.69 11.68
C PHE A 25 -8.27 -8.59 11.63
N GLY A 26 -9.46 -8.07 11.96
CA GLY A 26 -10.71 -8.84 11.94
C GLY A 26 -10.78 -9.95 12.99
N ILE A 27 -10.10 -9.80 14.13
CA ILE A 27 -10.03 -10.80 15.20
C ILE A 27 -11.12 -10.53 16.24
N PRO A 28 -12.01 -11.49 16.53
CA PRO A 28 -13.01 -11.38 17.59
C PRO A 28 -12.39 -11.26 19.00
N GLU A 29 -13.00 -10.46 19.87
CA GLU A 29 -12.54 -10.23 21.25
C GLU A 29 -12.58 -11.48 22.15
N ASP A 30 -13.41 -12.47 21.81
CA ASP A 30 -13.53 -13.74 22.52
C ASP A 30 -12.48 -14.78 22.08
N THR A 31 -11.58 -14.41 21.16
CA THR A 31 -10.47 -15.28 20.74
C THR A 31 -9.56 -15.61 21.93
N PRO A 32 -9.17 -16.88 22.14
CA PRO A 32 -8.22 -17.24 23.18
C PRO A 32 -6.87 -16.51 23.02
N ASN A 33 -6.29 -16.05 24.13
CA ASN A 33 -4.98 -15.36 24.18
C ASN A 33 -4.90 -14.05 23.35
N VAL A 34 -6.05 -13.46 22.99
CA VAL A 34 -6.11 -12.29 22.10
C VAL A 34 -5.37 -11.05 22.62
N LYS A 35 -5.32 -10.86 23.94
CA LYS A 35 -4.55 -9.77 24.57
C LYS A 35 -3.04 -9.96 24.41
N GLU A 36 -2.55 -11.19 24.53
CA GLU A 36 -1.13 -11.50 24.32
C GLU A 36 -0.76 -11.26 22.85
N LEU A 37 -1.63 -11.64 21.92
CA LEU A 37 -1.45 -11.37 20.50
C LEU A 37 -1.40 -9.86 20.21
N ALA A 38 -2.31 -9.08 20.78
CA ALA A 38 -2.31 -7.62 20.62
C ALA A 38 -1.01 -6.97 21.11
N VAL A 39 -0.42 -7.46 22.21
CA VAL A 39 0.89 -7.02 22.71
C VAL A 39 2.01 -7.37 21.73
N LYS A 40 2.05 -8.60 21.23
CA LYS A 40 3.08 -9.02 20.24
C LYS A 40 3.01 -8.21 18.95
N ILE A 41 1.80 -7.95 18.45
CA ILE A 41 1.60 -7.09 17.28
C ILE A 41 2.08 -5.66 17.59
N LYS A 42 1.85 -5.16 18.79
CA LYS A 42 2.38 -3.84 19.20
C LYS A 42 3.89 -3.78 19.11
N GLU A 43 4.58 -4.81 19.58
CA GLU A 43 6.04 -4.86 19.60
C GLU A 43 6.66 -4.87 18.20
N ILE A 44 5.97 -5.47 17.22
CA ILE A 44 6.36 -5.46 15.80
C ILE A 44 6.38 -4.02 15.24
N TYR A 45 5.33 -3.23 15.47
CA TYR A 45 5.20 -1.89 14.87
C TYR A 45 5.73 -0.75 15.75
N PHE A 46 5.72 -0.94 17.06
CA PHE A 46 6.09 0.05 18.07
C PHE A 46 6.99 -0.62 19.14
N PRO A 47 8.24 -0.98 18.78
CA PRO A 47 9.16 -1.63 19.69
C PRO A 47 9.44 -0.74 20.92
N GLN A 48 9.64 -1.37 22.09
CA GLN A 48 9.80 -0.64 23.34
C GLN A 48 10.97 0.36 23.27
N ASN A 49 10.77 1.57 23.82
CA ASN A 49 11.65 2.74 23.76
C ASN A 49 11.66 3.53 22.44
N SER A 50 10.74 3.27 21.50
CA SER A 50 10.62 4.08 20.29
C SER A 50 10.00 5.45 20.60
N ASN A 51 10.82 6.47 20.88
CA ASN A 51 10.40 7.87 20.87
C ASN A 51 10.21 8.33 19.41
N LEU A 52 9.10 7.89 18.81
CA LEU A 52 8.78 8.19 17.41
C LEU A 52 8.22 9.62 17.26
N THR A 53 8.65 10.30 16.20
CA THR A 53 8.02 11.54 15.75
C THR A 53 6.60 11.26 15.24
N LYS A 54 5.79 12.31 15.08
CA LYS A 54 4.43 12.18 14.52
C LYS A 54 4.42 11.50 13.15
N ASP A 55 5.35 11.87 12.27
CA ASP A 55 5.45 11.30 10.93
C ASP A 55 5.86 9.82 10.97
N GLN A 56 6.79 9.45 11.86
CA GLN A 56 7.17 8.05 12.05
C GLN A 56 6.01 7.21 12.60
N LYS A 57 5.23 7.74 13.54
CA LYS A 57 4.01 7.06 14.03
C LYS A 57 3.01 6.84 12.90
N LEU A 58 2.77 7.86 12.07
CA LEU A 58 1.88 7.75 10.91
C LEU A 58 2.38 6.69 9.92
N GLU A 59 3.68 6.59 9.70
CA GLU A 59 4.28 5.53 8.89
C GLU A 59 4.01 4.14 9.48
N GLN A 60 4.14 3.96 10.79
CA GLN A 60 3.85 2.69 11.45
C GLN A 60 2.38 2.30 11.33
N PHE A 61 1.45 3.25 11.52
CA PHE A 61 0.04 3.00 11.26
C PHE A 61 -0.21 2.62 9.80
N THR A 62 0.42 3.33 8.85
CA THR A 62 0.31 3.00 7.42
C THR A 62 0.78 1.57 7.14
N LYS A 63 1.85 1.11 7.79
CA LYS A 63 2.32 -0.29 7.71
C LYS A 63 1.29 -1.27 8.28
N ILE A 64 0.72 -1.01 9.46
CA ILE A 64 -0.34 -1.84 10.07
C ILE A 64 -1.51 -2.03 9.09
N PHE A 65 -2.05 -0.92 8.56
CA PHE A 65 -3.17 -0.99 7.61
C PHE A 65 -2.79 -1.68 6.30
N SER A 66 -1.58 -1.44 5.79
CA SER A 66 -1.10 -2.11 4.57
C SER A 66 -1.01 -3.62 4.77
N ASP A 67 -0.41 -4.05 5.88
CA ASP A 67 -0.19 -5.45 6.20
C ASP A 67 -1.53 -6.18 6.47
N ALA A 68 -2.44 -5.56 7.23
CA ALA A 68 -3.73 -6.14 7.59
C ALA A 68 -4.68 -6.32 6.40
N TYR A 69 -4.78 -5.31 5.53
CA TYR A 69 -5.78 -5.31 4.45
C TYR A 69 -5.26 -5.89 3.14
N PHE A 70 -3.95 -5.88 2.91
CA PHE A 70 -3.39 -6.23 1.61
C PHE A 70 -2.23 -7.23 1.69
N LEU A 71 -1.19 -6.94 2.46
CA LEU A 71 0.10 -7.61 2.25
C LEU A 71 0.19 -8.99 2.90
N LEU A 72 -0.35 -9.17 4.11
CA LEU A 72 -0.28 -10.45 4.81
C LEU A 72 -1.03 -11.55 4.07
N SER A 73 -2.27 -11.27 3.64
CA SER A 73 -3.11 -12.20 2.89
C SER A 73 -2.55 -12.46 1.49
N THR A 74 -2.05 -11.43 0.81
CA THR A 74 -1.45 -11.56 -0.54
C THR A 74 -0.19 -12.41 -0.50
N SER A 75 0.74 -12.15 0.44
CA SER A 75 1.97 -12.94 0.60
C SER A 75 1.63 -14.40 0.89
N HIS A 76 0.70 -14.66 1.82
CA HIS A 76 0.25 -16.02 2.12
C HIS A 76 -0.37 -16.70 0.88
N TYR A 77 -1.30 -16.03 0.19
CA TYR A 77 -1.94 -16.55 -1.02
C TYR A 77 -0.92 -16.91 -2.10
N ILE A 78 0.02 -16.01 -2.41
CA ILE A 78 1.05 -16.27 -3.42
C ILE A 78 1.90 -17.48 -3.03
N SER A 79 2.31 -17.57 -1.75
CA SER A 79 3.16 -18.65 -1.26
C SER A 79 2.53 -20.04 -1.44
N VAL A 80 1.21 -20.14 -1.25
CA VAL A 80 0.43 -21.37 -1.44
C VAL A 80 0.12 -21.61 -2.92
N GLN A 81 -0.41 -20.61 -3.60
CA GLN A 81 -0.97 -20.75 -4.95
C GLN A 81 0.10 -20.96 -6.03
N ARG A 82 1.33 -20.46 -5.85
CA ARG A 82 2.43 -20.63 -6.81
C ARG A 82 2.79 -22.09 -7.11
N GLN A 83 2.38 -23.03 -6.25
CA GLN A 83 2.53 -24.47 -6.45
C GLN A 83 1.54 -25.04 -7.48
N PHE A 84 0.41 -24.37 -7.69
CA PHE A 84 -0.72 -24.89 -8.47
C PHE A 84 -0.94 -24.13 -9.78
N SER A 85 -0.56 -22.86 -9.84
CA SER A 85 -0.74 -22.03 -11.03
C SER A 85 0.39 -21.00 -11.17
N PRO A 86 0.74 -20.58 -12.40
CA PRO A 86 1.66 -19.47 -12.61
C PRO A 86 1.13 -18.19 -11.95
N ILE A 87 1.94 -17.61 -11.06
CA ILE A 87 1.65 -16.34 -10.40
C ILE A 87 2.70 -15.32 -10.84
N TYR A 88 2.26 -14.10 -11.13
CA TYR A 88 3.12 -12.96 -11.47
C TYR A 88 2.78 -11.82 -10.52
N SER A 89 3.76 -11.39 -9.74
CA SER A 89 3.54 -10.39 -8.68
C SER A 89 4.27 -9.09 -9.02
N TYR A 90 3.59 -7.96 -8.88
CA TYR A 90 4.21 -6.65 -9.06
C TYR A 90 4.04 -5.79 -7.81
N TYR A 91 5.01 -4.91 -7.57
CA TYR A 91 4.96 -3.92 -6.50
C TYR A 91 4.92 -2.53 -7.15
N PHE A 92 3.78 -1.85 -7.04
CA PHE A 92 3.62 -0.53 -7.64
C PHE A 92 4.27 0.53 -6.75
N ASN A 93 5.41 1.06 -7.19
CA ASN A 93 6.21 2.05 -6.46
C ASN A 93 6.50 3.28 -7.30
N ARG A 94 5.57 3.63 -8.20
CA ARG A 94 5.70 4.82 -9.01
C ARG A 94 5.01 6.01 -8.36
N ARG A 95 5.79 7.07 -8.18
CA ARG A 95 5.29 8.41 -7.86
C ARG A 95 5.00 9.16 -9.16
N GLY A 96 3.71 9.36 -9.46
CA GLY A 96 3.25 10.11 -10.63
C GLY A 96 2.74 11.49 -10.28
N GLY A 97 1.87 12.06 -11.13
CA GLY A 97 1.08 13.26 -10.85
C GLY A 97 0.17 13.17 -9.61
N PRO A 98 -1.01 13.80 -9.58
CA PRO A 98 -1.79 13.89 -8.35
C PRO A 98 -2.13 12.50 -7.79
N SER A 99 -1.68 12.21 -6.56
CA SER A 99 -2.03 10.99 -5.81
C SER A 99 -3.50 11.05 -5.35
N THR A 100 -4.13 9.89 -5.25
CA THR A 100 -5.48 9.69 -4.71
C THR A 100 -5.58 10.26 -3.30
N SER A 101 -4.54 10.11 -2.49
CA SER A 101 -4.43 10.71 -1.15
C SER A 101 -4.54 12.24 -1.17
N SER A 102 -3.86 12.88 -2.13
CA SER A 102 -3.87 14.34 -2.31
C SER A 102 -5.26 14.85 -2.72
N ILE A 103 -5.96 14.11 -3.56
CA ILE A 103 -7.32 14.47 -4.01
C ILE A 103 -8.35 14.20 -2.91
N LEU A 104 -8.24 13.06 -2.21
CA LEU A 104 -9.07 12.77 -1.05
C LEU A 104 -8.90 13.85 0.03
N HIS A 105 -7.68 14.35 0.24
CA HIS A 105 -7.44 15.48 1.11
C HIS A 105 -8.24 16.73 0.68
N LEU A 106 -8.26 17.04 -0.62
CA LEU A 106 -9.03 18.17 -1.17
C LEU A 106 -10.55 18.02 -0.98
N VAL A 107 -11.12 16.83 -1.23
CA VAL A 107 -12.59 16.63 -1.19
C VAL A 107 -13.14 16.35 0.20
N THR A 108 -12.31 15.90 1.14
CA THR A 108 -12.76 15.57 2.51
C THR A 108 -12.52 16.67 3.54
N CYS A 109 -11.95 17.81 3.12
CA CYS A 109 -11.97 19.01 3.93
C CYS A 109 -13.41 19.54 4.05
N LYS A 110 -14.09 19.19 5.14
CA LYS A 110 -15.34 19.85 5.53
C LYS A 110 -15.04 21.33 5.80
N GLY A 111 -15.50 22.21 4.91
CA GLY A 111 -15.48 23.67 5.07
C GLY A 111 -14.85 24.40 3.87
N ILE A 112 -15.64 25.26 3.21
CA ILE A 112 -15.24 26.03 2.02
C ILE A 112 -13.98 26.87 2.25
N VAL A 113 -13.75 27.32 3.50
CA VAL A 113 -12.54 28.05 3.91
C VAL A 113 -11.29 27.17 3.91
N LYS A 114 -11.40 25.89 4.33
CA LYS A 114 -10.28 24.94 4.26
C LYS A 114 -10.00 24.50 2.83
N VAL A 115 -11.03 24.39 1.99
CA VAL A 115 -10.87 24.17 0.54
C VAL A 115 -10.14 25.35 -0.10
N LEU A 116 -10.56 26.59 0.15
CA LEU A 116 -9.88 27.79 -0.36
C LEU A 116 -8.45 27.92 0.18
N LYS A 117 -8.20 27.56 1.44
CA LYS A 117 -6.86 27.53 2.02
C LYS A 117 -6.00 26.44 1.39
N SER A 118 -6.53 25.24 1.18
CA SER A 118 -5.82 24.14 0.51
C SER A 118 -5.55 24.46 -0.97
N LEU A 119 -6.47 25.14 -1.65
CA LEU A 119 -6.29 25.63 -3.02
C LEU A 119 -5.24 26.74 -3.05
N GLY A 120 -5.27 27.65 -2.08
CA GLY A 120 -4.27 28.71 -1.91
C GLY A 120 -2.88 28.16 -1.61
N THR A 121 -2.76 27.17 -0.72
CA THR A 121 -1.52 26.44 -0.44
C THR A 121 -1.06 25.65 -1.67
N PHE A 122 -1.98 25.04 -2.42
CA PHE A 122 -1.66 24.35 -3.68
C PHE A 122 -1.10 25.30 -4.73
N ILE A 123 -1.77 26.44 -4.96
CA ILE A 123 -1.32 27.48 -5.90
C ILE A 123 0.01 28.09 -5.42
N TYR A 124 0.14 28.38 -4.13
CA TYR A 124 1.36 28.91 -3.53
C TYR A 124 2.53 27.94 -3.70
N ASN A 125 2.36 26.65 -3.41
CA ASN A 125 3.40 25.63 -3.58
C ASN A 125 3.78 25.46 -5.06
N ILE A 126 2.82 25.53 -5.98
CA ILE A 126 3.11 25.54 -7.43
C ILE A 126 3.94 26.76 -7.83
N ILE A 127 3.61 27.96 -7.34
CA ILE A 127 4.31 29.20 -7.69
C ILE A 127 5.70 29.27 -7.03
N THR A 128 5.82 28.77 -5.79
CA THR A 128 7.07 28.85 -5.01
C THR A 128 7.99 27.65 -5.22
N GLY A 129 7.55 26.61 -5.92
CA GLY A 129 8.32 25.39 -6.14
C GLY A 129 8.49 24.53 -4.88
N ASN A 130 7.74 24.82 -3.81
CA ASN A 130 7.75 23.99 -2.60
C ASN A 130 7.17 22.60 -2.92
N LYS A 131 7.91 21.54 -2.58
CA LYS A 131 7.42 20.17 -2.72
C LYS A 131 6.28 19.94 -1.73
N PHE A 132 5.16 19.40 -2.21
CA PHE A 132 4.10 18.92 -1.32
C PHE A 132 4.66 17.84 -0.39
N GLN A 133 4.08 17.72 0.81
CA GLN A 133 4.45 16.64 1.70
C GLN A 133 4.09 15.31 1.03
N ASP A 134 5.12 14.51 0.78
CA ASP A 134 5.07 13.29 -0.01
C ASP A 134 4.99 12.10 0.94
N TYR A 135 3.80 11.52 1.05
CA TYR A 135 3.52 10.35 1.89
C TYR A 135 3.72 9.02 1.16
N GLY A 136 4.32 9.05 -0.04
CA GLY A 136 4.53 7.86 -0.88
C GLY A 136 3.32 7.51 -1.74
N VAL A 137 3.30 6.26 -2.20
CA VAL A 137 2.27 5.71 -3.08
C VAL A 137 1.15 5.14 -2.21
N CYS A 138 -0.10 5.50 -2.50
CA CYS A 138 -1.25 5.00 -1.75
C CYS A 138 -2.14 4.08 -2.61
N HIS A 139 -3.06 3.39 -1.94
CA HIS A 139 -4.03 2.53 -2.60
C HIS A 139 -4.85 3.33 -3.64
N ASN A 140 -4.97 2.76 -4.85
CA ASN A 140 -5.64 3.29 -6.05
C ASN A 140 -4.81 4.26 -6.92
N ASP A 141 -3.58 4.61 -6.52
CA ASP A 141 -2.73 5.47 -7.37
C ASP A 141 -2.39 4.80 -8.71
N GLU A 142 -2.34 3.47 -8.74
CA GLU A 142 -2.11 2.67 -9.95
C GLU A 142 -3.30 2.73 -10.92
N LEU A 143 -4.53 2.94 -10.44
CA LEU A 143 -5.72 3.02 -11.29
C LEU A 143 -5.67 4.22 -12.24
N ILE A 144 -5.05 5.31 -11.82
CA ILE A 144 -4.85 6.51 -12.63
C ILE A 144 -3.96 6.20 -13.84
N MET A 145 -3.05 5.22 -13.74
CA MET A 145 -2.18 4.78 -14.83
C MET A 145 -2.89 3.83 -15.80
N LEU A 146 -3.96 3.17 -15.36
CA LEU A 146 -4.68 2.16 -16.16
C LEU A 146 -5.95 2.71 -16.82
N PHE A 147 -6.67 3.61 -16.14
CA PHE A 147 -8.00 4.04 -16.53
C PHE A 147 -8.09 5.56 -16.70
N ASN A 148 -8.90 5.97 -17.67
CA ASN A 148 -9.30 7.37 -17.82
C ASN A 148 -10.49 7.65 -16.90
N LEU A 149 -10.23 8.19 -15.71
CA LEU A 149 -11.24 8.35 -14.66
C LEU A 149 -12.09 9.61 -14.79
N LYS A 150 -11.96 10.40 -15.89
CA LYS A 150 -12.78 11.59 -16.26
C LYS A 150 -12.96 12.71 -15.20
N MET A 151 -12.54 12.52 -13.95
CA MET A 151 -12.75 13.42 -12.81
C MET A 151 -11.40 13.85 -12.23
N MET A 152 -10.74 14.86 -12.81
CA MET A 152 -9.42 15.40 -12.39
C MET A 152 -8.26 14.37 -12.23
N LEU A 153 -8.52 13.09 -12.46
CA LEU A 153 -7.69 11.91 -12.26
C LEU A 153 -7.28 11.36 -13.62
N ASN A 154 -6.61 12.19 -14.41
CA ASN A 154 -6.12 11.78 -15.71
C ASN A 154 -4.64 12.08 -15.80
N VAL A 155 -3.89 11.05 -16.21
CA VAL A 155 -2.55 11.24 -16.72
C VAL A 155 -2.57 12.29 -17.82
N SER A 156 -1.65 13.25 -17.73
CA SER A 156 -1.47 14.27 -18.77
C SER A 156 -1.29 13.58 -20.11
N LYS A 157 -2.18 13.83 -21.07
CA LYS A 157 -2.10 13.23 -22.41
C LYS A 157 -0.95 13.78 -23.26
N LYS A 158 -0.14 14.68 -22.72
CA LYS A 158 1.03 15.23 -23.42
C LYS A 158 2.05 14.10 -23.62
N PRO A 159 2.45 13.77 -24.87
CA PRO A 159 3.36 12.66 -25.15
C PRO A 159 4.71 12.72 -24.42
N GLN A 160 5.12 13.91 -23.99
CA GLN A 160 6.36 14.14 -23.25
C GLN A 160 6.22 13.86 -21.73
N SER A 161 5.00 13.68 -21.23
CA SER A 161 4.77 13.39 -19.81
C SER A 161 5.33 12.01 -19.44
N ALA A 162 6.12 11.96 -18.36
CA ALA A 162 6.61 10.71 -17.78
C ALA A 162 5.44 9.79 -17.38
N ASP A 163 4.38 10.34 -16.79
CA ASP A 163 3.17 9.61 -16.41
C ASP A 163 2.50 8.96 -17.63
N TYR A 164 2.45 9.64 -18.78
CA TYR A 164 1.82 9.11 -19.99
C TYR A 164 2.61 7.96 -20.61
N LYS A 165 3.95 8.06 -20.60
CA LYS A 165 4.81 6.97 -21.04
C LYS A 165 4.65 5.77 -20.12
N PHE A 166 4.71 5.99 -18.82
CA PHE A 166 4.55 4.93 -17.84
C PHE A 166 3.16 4.27 -17.91
N SER A 167 2.09 5.05 -18.05
CA SER A 167 0.73 4.54 -18.25
C SER A 167 0.65 3.63 -19.48
N LYS A 168 1.27 4.00 -20.61
CA LYS A 168 1.34 3.13 -21.78
C LYS A 168 2.12 1.85 -21.51
N ASP A 169 3.25 1.93 -20.82
CA ASP A 169 4.06 0.76 -20.47
C ASP A 169 3.28 -0.19 -19.55
N MET A 170 2.53 0.36 -18.58
CA MET A 170 1.70 -0.42 -17.65
C MET A 170 0.51 -1.05 -18.37
N ILE A 171 -0.19 -0.33 -19.25
CA ILE A 171 -1.26 -0.89 -20.08
C ILE A 171 -0.71 -2.01 -20.98
N LYS A 172 0.45 -1.80 -21.59
CA LYS A 172 1.11 -2.83 -22.40
C LYS A 172 1.39 -4.08 -21.56
N LEU A 173 1.93 -3.94 -20.36
CA LEU A 173 2.20 -5.07 -19.46
C LEU A 173 0.94 -5.89 -19.17
N TRP A 174 -0.18 -5.23 -18.85
CA TRP A 174 -1.46 -5.90 -18.61
C TRP A 174 -2.04 -6.57 -19.87
N VAL A 175 -1.88 -5.95 -21.04
CA VAL A 175 -2.30 -6.55 -22.32
C VAL A 175 -1.42 -7.75 -22.68
N ASP A 176 -0.11 -7.66 -22.46
CA ASP A 176 0.82 -8.77 -22.66
C ASP A 176 0.46 -9.93 -21.73
N PHE A 177 0.19 -9.68 -20.44
CA PHE A 177 -0.27 -10.70 -19.50
C PHE A 177 -1.53 -11.43 -20.00
N ALA A 178 -2.52 -10.69 -20.49
CA ALA A 178 -3.76 -11.25 -21.01
C ALA A 178 -3.58 -12.03 -22.32
N ARG A 179 -2.52 -11.74 -23.09
CA ARG A 179 -2.27 -12.36 -24.40
C ARG A 179 -1.32 -13.55 -24.30
N ASP A 180 -0.17 -13.36 -23.67
CA ASP A 180 0.89 -14.35 -23.46
C ASP A 180 1.76 -13.92 -22.26
N PRO A 181 1.55 -14.51 -21.08
CA PRO A 181 2.29 -14.13 -19.88
C PRO A 181 3.76 -14.64 -19.88
N THR A 182 4.18 -15.41 -20.88
CA THR A 182 5.53 -16.01 -20.90
C THR A 182 6.63 -15.08 -21.42
N SER A 183 6.25 -13.99 -22.09
CA SER A 183 7.17 -13.07 -22.78
C SER A 183 7.03 -11.61 -22.36
N MET A 184 6.50 -11.37 -21.16
CA MET A 184 6.27 -10.03 -20.63
C MET A 184 7.58 -9.30 -20.31
N ILE A 185 7.69 -8.06 -20.81
CA ILE A 185 8.82 -7.16 -20.56
C ILE A 185 8.28 -5.79 -20.17
N PHE A 186 8.73 -5.27 -19.02
CA PHE A 186 8.42 -3.92 -18.57
C PHE A 186 9.68 -3.05 -18.63
N ARG A 187 9.72 -2.11 -19.57
CA ARG A 187 10.85 -1.17 -19.78
C ARG A 187 12.24 -1.84 -19.78
N GLY A 188 12.34 -3.01 -20.42
CA GLY A 188 13.58 -3.78 -20.55
C GLY A 188 13.80 -4.85 -19.47
N VAL A 189 12.94 -4.90 -18.44
CA VAL A 189 12.99 -5.92 -17.39
C VAL A 189 12.03 -7.05 -17.72
N GLY A 190 12.54 -8.29 -17.76
CA GLY A 190 11.70 -9.47 -17.91
C GLY A 190 10.83 -9.70 -16.67
N PHE A 191 9.53 -9.92 -16.86
CA PHE A 191 8.60 -10.20 -15.77
C PHE A 191 8.45 -11.72 -15.59
N SER A 192 9.20 -12.26 -14.63
CA SER A 192 9.20 -13.69 -14.32
C SER A 192 8.03 -14.09 -13.43
N LYS A 193 7.54 -15.32 -13.64
CA LYS A 193 6.59 -15.96 -12.72
C LYS A 193 7.26 -16.31 -11.39
N GLN A 194 6.46 -16.53 -10.36
CA GLN A 194 6.90 -17.15 -9.12
C GLN A 194 7.34 -18.59 -9.36
N GLU A 195 8.51 -18.95 -8.82
CA GLU A 195 8.98 -20.33 -8.81
C GLU A 195 8.28 -21.13 -7.69
N PRO A 196 7.89 -22.39 -7.93
CA PRO A 196 7.25 -23.27 -6.96
C PRO A 196 8.27 -23.83 -5.95
N THR A 197 8.99 -22.93 -5.28
CA THR A 197 10.11 -23.24 -4.36
C THR A 197 9.93 -22.47 -3.07
N ASP A 198 10.62 -22.83 -1.99
CA ASP A 198 10.58 -22.06 -0.73
C ASP A 198 11.40 -20.77 -0.76
N LYS A 199 11.89 -20.36 -1.93
CA LYS A 199 12.62 -19.08 -2.08
C LYS A 199 11.70 -17.89 -1.78
N PRO A 200 12.28 -16.75 -1.36
CA PRO A 200 11.56 -15.49 -1.21
C PRO A 200 10.69 -15.18 -2.42
N LEU A 201 9.52 -14.60 -2.17
CA LEU A 201 8.62 -14.17 -3.24
C LEU A 201 9.28 -13.03 -4.02
N GLN A 202 9.16 -13.06 -5.36
CA GLN A 202 9.75 -12.03 -6.21
C GLN A 202 8.70 -11.12 -6.82
N TYR A 203 8.96 -9.82 -6.85
CA TYR A 203 8.05 -8.81 -7.39
C TYR A 203 8.73 -8.03 -8.49
N LEU A 204 7.99 -7.74 -9.56
CA LEU A 204 8.37 -6.70 -10.49
C LEU A 204 8.07 -5.34 -9.85
N GLU A 205 9.10 -4.58 -9.48
CA GLU A 205 8.95 -3.22 -8.99
C GLU A 205 8.57 -2.29 -10.16
N LEU A 206 7.34 -1.81 -10.18
CA LEU A 206 6.85 -0.84 -11.17
C LEU A 206 7.20 0.57 -10.71
N SER A 207 8.40 1.02 -11.06
CA SER A 207 8.93 2.35 -10.72
C SER A 207 9.59 3.03 -11.93
N GLU A 208 10.25 4.17 -11.73
CA GLU A 208 11.03 4.81 -12.79
C GLU A 208 12.25 3.98 -13.24
N ASP A 209 12.79 3.16 -12.33
CA ASP A 209 13.89 2.22 -12.57
C ASP A 209 13.44 0.81 -12.18
N PRO A 210 12.69 0.12 -13.06
CA PRO A 210 12.09 -1.16 -12.73
C PRO A 210 13.14 -2.24 -12.57
N ARG A 211 12.82 -3.23 -11.74
CA ARG A 211 13.65 -4.41 -11.48
C ARG A 211 12.83 -5.50 -10.82
N MET A 212 13.31 -6.74 -10.91
CA MET A 212 12.82 -7.81 -10.03
C MET A 212 13.46 -7.63 -8.64
N VAL A 213 12.65 -7.64 -7.61
CA VAL A 213 13.06 -7.52 -6.21
C VAL A 213 12.46 -8.65 -5.38
N ASP A 214 13.09 -9.00 -4.27
CA ASP A 214 12.44 -9.83 -3.27
C ASP A 214 11.30 -9.04 -2.59
N GLU A 215 10.34 -9.75 -1.99
CA GLU A 215 9.16 -9.16 -1.33
C GLU A 215 9.56 -8.00 -0.40
N PRO A 216 9.21 -6.73 -0.72
CA PRO A 216 9.73 -5.57 0.02
C PRO A 216 9.29 -5.48 1.49
N PHE A 217 8.36 -6.33 1.90
CA PHE A 217 7.74 -6.39 3.22
C PHE A 217 7.86 -7.77 3.87
N GLN A 218 8.77 -8.62 3.36
CA GLN A 218 8.98 -9.99 3.81
C GLN A 218 9.18 -10.09 5.33
N GLU A 219 10.09 -9.28 5.88
CA GLU A 219 10.43 -9.29 7.31
C GLU A 219 9.20 -9.10 8.21
N ARG A 220 8.41 -8.05 7.97
CA ARG A 220 7.19 -7.79 8.76
C ARG A 220 6.15 -8.87 8.58
N VAL A 221 5.98 -9.37 7.35
CA VAL A 221 5.03 -10.46 7.09
C VAL A 221 5.45 -11.73 7.86
N ASP A 222 6.75 -12.03 7.91
CA ASP A 222 7.26 -13.19 8.64
C ASP A 222 7.14 -13.02 10.15
N GLU A 223 7.35 -11.82 10.69
CA GLU A 223 7.08 -11.52 12.10
C GLU A 223 5.59 -11.72 12.44
N LEU A 224 4.67 -11.22 11.61
CA LEU A 224 3.23 -11.43 11.79
C LEU A 224 2.84 -12.91 11.70
N LYS A 225 3.44 -13.68 10.79
CA LYS A 225 3.25 -15.13 10.73
C LYS A 225 3.79 -15.81 11.99
N SER A 226 4.94 -15.37 12.51
CA SER A 226 5.58 -15.98 13.69
C SER A 226 4.73 -15.88 14.96
N VAL A 227 3.84 -14.89 15.04
CA VAL A 227 2.89 -14.73 16.15
C VAL A 227 1.57 -15.47 15.93
N GLY A 228 1.46 -16.29 14.87
CA GLY A 228 0.31 -17.12 14.55
C GLY A 228 -0.87 -16.39 13.92
N LEU A 229 -0.64 -15.18 13.40
CA LEU A 229 -1.72 -14.29 12.95
C LEU A 229 -2.46 -14.86 11.73
N ILE A 230 -1.73 -15.46 10.79
CA ILE A 230 -2.33 -15.99 9.55
C ILE A 230 -3.19 -17.22 9.84
N GLU A 231 -2.71 -18.15 10.66
CA GLU A 231 -3.43 -19.35 11.08
C GLU A 231 -4.72 -18.98 11.81
N LEU A 232 -4.65 -17.98 12.68
CA LEU A 232 -5.82 -17.46 13.38
C LEU A 232 -6.85 -16.91 12.38
N CYS A 233 -6.46 -16.01 11.48
CA CYS A 233 -7.37 -15.43 10.49
C CYS A 233 -8.02 -16.50 9.59
N LEU A 234 -7.26 -17.52 9.16
CA LEU A 234 -7.80 -18.64 8.37
C LEU A 234 -8.80 -19.50 9.17
N SER A 235 -8.54 -19.72 10.46
CA SER A 235 -9.45 -20.46 11.34
C SER A 235 -10.78 -19.75 11.57
N LEU A 236 -10.77 -18.41 11.49
CA LEU A 236 -11.96 -17.58 11.63
C LEU A 236 -12.78 -17.54 10.34
N ALA A 237 -12.12 -17.56 9.18
CA ALA A 237 -12.79 -17.55 7.86
C ALA A 237 -13.48 -18.88 7.49
N THR A 238 -13.20 -19.96 8.20
CA THR A 238 -13.72 -21.32 7.93
C THR A 238 -14.87 -21.73 8.85
N LYS A 239 -15.28 -20.87 9.78
CA LYS A 239 -16.46 -21.04 10.65
C LYS A 239 -17.67 -20.33 10.07
#